data_AF-A0A3B9GSG7-F1
#
_entry.id   AF-A0A3B9GSG7-F1
#
_cell.length_a   1.000
_cell.length_b   1.000
_cell.length_c   1.000
_cell.angle_alpha   90.00
_cell.angle_beta   90.00
_cell.angle_gamma   90.00
#
_symmetry.space_group_name_H-M   'P 1'
#
loop_
_entity.id
_entity.type
_entity.pdbx_description
1 polymer ?
#
loop_
_entity_poly.entity_id
_entity_poly.type
_entity_poly.pdbx_seq_one_letter_code
_entity_poly.pdbx_strand_id
1 'polypeptide(L)' 'GKEKAIGFYYTNTNDRQTMDFAKRTVDEIERITGLDFFCNLPDDMEERIESQCNLRIWN' A
#
# COMPACT_ATOMS: atom_id res chain seq x y z
N GLY A 1 10.92 -10.66 9.49
CA GLY A 1 9.69 -11.23 8.92
C GLY A 1 8.47 -10.94 9.79
N LYS A 2 8.18 -9.65 10.03
CA LYS A 2 6.94 -9.13 10.63
C LYS A 2 6.52 -7.82 9.94
N GLU A 3 7.06 -7.56 8.76
CA GLU A 3 6.84 -6.30 8.07
C GLU A 3 5.45 -6.32 7.43
N LYS A 4 4.72 -5.22 7.61
CA LYS A 4 3.35 -5.07 7.12
C LYS A 4 3.26 -3.68 6.51
N ALA A 5 2.79 -3.61 5.27
CA ALA A 5 2.51 -2.36 4.60
C ALA A 5 1.01 -2.27 4.29
N ILE A 6 0.42 -1.09 4.47
CA ILE A 6 -0.95 -0.79 4.04
C ILE A 6 -0.90 0.59 3.39
N GLY A 7 -1.32 0.65 2.14
CA GLY A 7 -1.47 1.88 1.39
C GLY A 7 -2.90 2.41 1.48
N PHE A 8 -3.04 3.72 1.63
CA PHE A 8 -4.31 4.41 1.43
C PHE A 8 -4.16 5.47 0.35
N TYR A 9 -4.94 5.35 -0.70
CA TYR A 9 -4.98 6.34 -1.79
C TYR A 9 -6.32 7.05 -1.78
N TYR A 10 -6.29 8.36 -1.53
CA TYR A 10 -7.46 9.22 -1.55
C TYR A 10 -7.40 10.14 -2.76
N THR A 11 -8.41 10.04 -3.62
CA THR A 11 -8.58 10.97 -4.73
C THR A 11 -9.00 12.34 -4.19
N ASN A 12 -8.54 13.42 -4.83
CA ASN A 12 -8.97 14.77 -4.48
C ASN A 12 -10.37 15.06 -5.05
N THR A 13 -11.36 14.36 -4.51
CA THR A 13 -12.77 14.47 -4.85
C THR A 13 -13.55 14.79 -3.58
N ASN A 14 -14.70 15.46 -3.73
CA ASN A 14 -15.57 15.79 -2.59
C ASN A 14 -16.43 14.59 -2.13
N ASP A 15 -16.19 13.41 -2.72
CA ASP A 15 -16.88 12.16 -2.42
C ASP A 15 -16.35 11.51 -1.14
N ARG A 16 -17.25 10.85 -0.41
CA ARG A 16 -16.90 10.13 0.81
C ARG A 16 -16.17 8.83 0.47
N GLN A 17 -14.85 8.86 0.56
CA GLN A 17 -13.99 7.69 0.41
C GLN A 17 -13.81 6.98 1.77
N THR A 18 -14.39 5.79 1.92
CA THR A 18 -14.20 4.98 3.13
C THR A 18 -12.80 4.36 3.15
N MET A 19 -12.25 4.08 4.33
CA MET A 19 -10.92 3.44 4.46
C MET A 19 -10.84 2.10 3.70
N ASP A 20 -11.94 1.35 3.64
CA ASP A 20 -11.99 0.09 2.88
C ASP A 20 -11.95 0.31 1.36
N PHE A 21 -12.47 1.45 0.88
CA PHE A 21 -12.41 1.80 -0.54
C PHE A 21 -11.06 2.39 -0.94
N ALA A 22 -10.46 3.19 -0.04
CA ALA A 22 -9.16 3.82 -0.23
C ALA A 22 -7.98 2.86 -0.01
N LYS A 23 -8.20 1.70 0.63
CA LYS A 23 -7.13 0.69 0.81
C LYS A 23 -6.64 0.23 -0.56
N ARG A 24 -5.32 0.25 -0.74
CA ARG A 24 -4.63 -0.30 -1.90
C ARG A 24 -3.32 -0.94 -1.48
N THR A 25 -2.82 -1.85 -2.32
CA THR A 25 -1.45 -2.34 -2.23
C THR A 25 -0.48 -1.19 -2.41
N VAL A 26 0.70 -1.30 -1.80
CA VAL A 26 1.73 -0.27 -1.99
C VAL A 26 2.17 -0.26 -3.45
N ASP A 27 2.28 -1.44 -4.10
CA ASP A 27 2.54 -1.57 -5.55
C ASP A 27 1.58 -0.73 -6.42
N GLU A 28 0.27 -0.69 -6.07
CA GLU A 28 -0.68 0.11 -6.85
C GLU A 28 -0.44 1.62 -6.63
N ILE A 29 -0.09 2.03 -5.41
CA ILE A 29 0.20 3.44 -5.11
C ILE A 29 1.51 3.88 -5.77
N GLU A 30 2.53 3.04 -5.82
CA GLU A 30 3.80 3.31 -6.49
C GLU A 30 3.61 3.44 -8.00
N ARG A 31 2.79 2.57 -8.60
CA ARG A 31 2.41 2.71 -10.02
C ARG A 31 1.65 4.00 -10.31
N ILE A 32 0.77 4.43 -9.40
CA ILE A 32 -0.01 5.68 -9.56
C ILE A 32 0.88 6.91 -9.37
N THR A 33 1.76 6.89 -8.39
CA THR A 33 2.55 8.07 -7.96
C THR A 33 3.91 8.16 -8.64
N GLY A 34 4.42 7.05 -9.18
CA GLY A 34 5.79 6.91 -9.68
C GLY A 34 6.84 6.97 -8.57
N LEU A 35 6.42 6.85 -7.31
CA LEU A 35 7.31 6.82 -6.16
C LEU A 35 7.69 5.38 -5.83
N ASP A 36 8.86 5.23 -5.24
CA ASP A 36 9.33 4.00 -4.62
C ASP A 36 9.40 4.30 -3.11
N PHE A 37 8.46 3.73 -2.35
CA PHE A 37 8.34 3.97 -0.91
C PHE A 37 9.36 3.17 -0.11
N PHE A 38 9.85 2.06 -0.66
CA PHE A 38 10.66 1.09 0.05
C PHE A 38 12.04 0.85 -0.57
N CYS A 39 12.55 1.73 -1.42
CA CYS A 39 13.86 1.70 -2.11
C CYS A 39 15.11 1.27 -1.31
N ASN A 40 15.05 1.32 0.02
CA ASN A 40 16.11 0.87 0.91
C ASN A 40 15.94 -0.58 1.42
N LEU A 41 14.85 -1.26 1.03
CA LEU A 41 14.59 -2.65 1.35
C LEU A 41 15.18 -3.56 0.27
N PRO A 42 15.53 -4.81 0.60
CA PRO A 42 15.88 -5.82 -0.40
C PRO A 42 14.66 -6.18 -1.25
N ASP A 43 14.83 -6.35 -2.57
CA ASP A 43 13.76 -6.73 -3.52
C ASP A 43 12.83 -7.84 -3.01
N ASP A 44 13.37 -8.93 -2.45
CA ASP A 44 12.56 -10.06 -1.97
C ASP A 44 11.61 -9.66 -0.83
N MET A 45 12.03 -8.72 0.00
CA MET A 45 11.23 -8.18 1.11
C MET A 45 10.20 -7.18 0.60
N GLU A 46 10.62 -6.33 -0.34
CA GLU A 46 9.83 -5.30 -1.01
C GLU A 46 8.65 -5.93 -1.78
N GLU A 47 8.93 -6.87 -2.70
CA GLU A 47 7.89 -7.62 -3.44
C GLU A 47 6.88 -8.28 -2.49
N ARG A 48 7.37 -8.83 -1.38
CA ARG A 48 6.53 -9.51 -0.39
C ARG A 48 5.62 -8.56 0.36
N ILE A 49 6.06 -7.36 0.72
CA ILE A 49 5.24 -6.41 1.48
C ILE A 49 4.34 -5.57 0.57
N GLU A 50 4.77 -5.28 -0.65
CA GLU A 50 4.04 -4.43 -1.59
C GLU A 50 2.88 -5.16 -2.25
N SER A 51 3.06 -6.44 -2.60
CA SER A 51 1.99 -7.29 -3.11
C SER A 51 0.97 -7.67 -2.03
N GLN A 52 1.30 -7.54 -0.75
CA GLN A 52 0.44 -7.96 0.36
C GLN A 52 -0.33 -6.79 1.00
N CYS A 53 -1.50 -6.45 0.46
CA CYS A 53 -2.44 -5.55 1.14
C CYS A 53 -3.39 -6.34 2.05
N ASN A 54 -2.93 -6.73 3.24
CA ASN A 54 -3.72 -7.58 4.12
C ASN A 54 -4.07 -6.90 5.45
N LEU A 55 -5.20 -6.18 5.44
CA LEU A 55 -5.80 -5.57 6.63
C LEU A 55 -6.21 -6.59 7.72
N ARG A 56 -6.38 -7.87 7.37
CA ARG A 56 -6.67 -8.91 8.38
C ARG A 56 -5.49 -9.19 9.32
N ILE A 57 -4.26 -8.83 8.95
CA ILE A 57 -3.08 -9.03 9.81
C ILE A 57 -2.99 -7.95 10.91
N TRP A 58 -3.86 -6.93 10.88
CA TRP A 58 -3.92 -5.86 11.87
C TRP A 58 -5.11 -6.00 12.85
N ASN A 59 -5.86 -7.10 12.78
CA ASN A 59 -6.84 -7.49 13.81
C ASN A 59 -6.15 -8.09 15.04
#